data_AF-A0A7V2MGJ9-F1
#
_entry.id   AF-A0A7V2MGJ9-F1
#
_cell.length_a   1.000
_cell.length_b   1.000
_cell.length_c   1.000
_cell.angle_alpha   90.00
_cell.angle_beta   90.00
_cell.angle_gamma   90.00
#
_symmetry.space_group_name_H-M   'P 1'
#
loop_
_entity.id
_entity.type
_entity.pdbx_description
1 polymer ?
#
loop_
_entity_poly.entity_id
_entity_poly.type
_entity_poly.pdbx_seq_one_letter_code
_entity_poly.pdbx_strand_id
1 'polypeptide(L)'
;MALATDGPVSAKAKAVRPSGAGKSSRRRSGRRVRGQSADGVRYFVGRPADADGKPTLEQELASEPEALVIAFKNDSRVYFVSEYRVTQRIEGGQVRLEKEPVAASQRVSTTNAS
;
A
#
# COMPACT_ATOMS: atom_id res chain seq x y z
N MET A 1 -14.98 -41.32 -42.98
CA MET A 1 -14.42 -41.78 -41.70
C MET A 1 -12.94 -42.03 -41.91
N ALA A 2 -12.08 -41.17 -41.34
CA ALA A 2 -10.63 -41.29 -41.45
C ALA A 2 -10.08 -41.80 -40.11
N LEU A 3 -9.37 -42.93 -40.13
CA LEU A 3 -8.55 -43.47 -39.04
C LEU A 3 -7.25 -43.95 -39.67
N ALA A 4 -6.19 -43.15 -39.53
CA ALA A 4 -4.83 -43.56 -39.84
C ALA A 4 -4.07 -43.65 -38.51
N THR A 5 -3.68 -44.88 -38.17
CA THR A 5 -2.81 -45.23 -37.06
C THR A 5 -1.35 -45.22 -37.48
N ASP A 6 -0.51 -45.06 -36.45
CA ASP A 6 0.91 -45.38 -36.33
C ASP A 6 1.94 -44.58 -37.14
N GLY A 7 2.75 -43.86 -36.37
CA GLY A 7 4.05 -43.36 -36.80
C GLY A 7 5.16 -44.40 -36.66
N PRO A 8 6.40 -44.04 -37.04
CA PRO A 8 7.57 -44.78 -36.63
C PRO A 8 8.58 -43.95 -35.80
N VAL A 9 9.21 -44.71 -34.92
CA VAL A 9 10.31 -44.46 -33.99
C VAL A 9 11.62 -43.96 -34.61
N SER A 10 12.35 -43.10 -33.88
CA SER A 10 13.70 -43.39 -33.33
C SER A 10 14.63 -42.18 -33.17
N ALA A 11 15.08 -42.03 -31.92
CA ALA A 11 16.44 -41.69 -31.47
C ALA A 11 17.13 -40.38 -31.90
N LYS A 12 17.51 -39.56 -30.90
CA LYS A 12 18.87 -39.61 -30.32
C LYS A 12 19.01 -38.65 -29.14
N ALA A 13 19.55 -39.18 -28.04
CA ALA A 13 20.03 -38.43 -26.90
C ALA A 13 21.22 -37.53 -27.29
N LYS A 14 21.26 -36.32 -26.75
CA LYS A 14 22.54 -35.69 -26.40
C LYS A 14 22.36 -34.82 -25.16
N ALA A 15 23.01 -35.26 -24.09
CA ALA A 15 23.18 -34.53 -22.86
C ALA A 15 23.97 -33.23 -23.12
N VAL A 16 23.50 -32.12 -22.55
CA VAL A 16 24.29 -30.91 -22.34
C VAL A 16 24.09 -30.53 -20.87
N ARG A 17 25.14 -30.71 -20.06
CA ARG A 17 25.29 -30.05 -18.74
C ARG A 17 26.16 -28.77 -18.95
N PRO A 18 26.34 -27.90 -17.94
CA PRO A 18 25.58 -26.67 -17.80
C PRO A 18 26.48 -25.44 -17.88
N SER A 19 25.96 -24.30 -18.34
CA SER A 19 26.64 -23.02 -18.18
C SER A 19 25.63 -21.90 -18.06
N GLY A 20 25.63 -21.20 -16.94
CA GLY A 20 24.83 -19.99 -16.78
C GLY A 20 24.55 -19.66 -15.32
N ALA A 21 25.47 -18.90 -14.72
CA ALA A 21 25.26 -18.26 -13.44
C ALA A 21 24.00 -17.38 -13.46
N GLY A 22 23.09 -17.61 -12.52
CA GLY A 22 21.93 -16.75 -12.27
C GLY A 22 21.65 -16.73 -10.78
N LYS A 23 22.36 -15.88 -10.04
CA LYS A 23 22.08 -15.58 -8.63
C LYS A 23 20.63 -15.13 -8.51
N SER A 24 19.74 -16.03 -8.06
CA SER A 24 18.39 -15.69 -7.61
C SER A 24 18.48 -14.89 -6.31
N SER A 25 18.88 -13.62 -6.45
CA SER A 25 18.67 -12.59 -5.44
C SER A 25 17.17 -12.38 -5.35
N ARG A 26 16.54 -13.02 -4.35
CA ARG A 26 15.19 -12.63 -3.88
C ARG A 26 15.31 -11.20 -3.36
N ARG A 27 15.21 -10.25 -4.28
CA ARG A 27 15.17 -8.82 -3.98
C ARG A 27 13.87 -8.58 -3.23
N ARG A 28 14.05 -8.42 -1.91
CA ARG A 28 13.25 -7.63 -0.97
C ARG A 28 11.91 -7.19 -1.53
N SER A 29 10.86 -7.83 -1.03
CA SER A 29 9.49 -7.32 -1.01
C SER A 29 9.54 -5.83 -0.75
N GLY A 30 9.35 -5.06 -1.83
CA GLY A 30 9.37 -3.61 -1.82
C GLY A 30 8.25 -3.16 -0.92
N ARG A 31 8.63 -2.59 0.22
CA ARG A 31 7.79 -1.82 1.12
C ARG A 31 6.88 -0.95 0.26
N ARG A 32 5.59 -1.33 0.17
CA ARG A 32 4.57 -0.59 -0.59
C ARG A 32 4.69 0.87 -0.20
N VAL A 33 5.01 1.71 -1.19
CA VAL A 33 5.02 3.16 -1.04
C VAL A 33 3.60 3.52 -0.64
N ARG A 34 3.41 3.82 0.64
CA ARG A 34 2.11 4.21 1.21
C ARG A 34 1.69 5.47 0.46
N GLY A 35 0.66 5.32 -0.37
CA GLY A 35 0.21 6.35 -1.30
C GLY A 35 -0.05 7.65 -0.55
N GLN A 36 0.50 8.72 -1.11
CA GLN A 36 0.39 10.06 -0.56
C GLN A 36 -1.00 10.58 -0.95
N SER A 37 -1.92 10.64 0.00
CA SER A 37 -3.23 11.25 -0.23
C SER A 37 -3.06 12.74 -0.51
N ALA A 38 -3.69 13.22 -1.59
CA ALA A 38 -3.52 14.58 -2.10
C ALA A 38 -3.87 15.68 -1.08
N ASP A 39 -4.78 15.40 -0.14
CA ASP A 39 -5.34 16.42 0.77
C ASP A 39 -4.97 16.20 2.26
N GLY A 40 -3.97 15.37 2.57
CA GLY A 40 -3.62 15.04 3.95
C GLY A 40 -4.64 14.16 4.68
N VAL A 41 -5.62 13.60 3.95
CA VAL A 41 -6.62 12.65 4.46
C VAL A 41 -6.11 11.23 4.27
N ARG A 42 -5.96 10.47 5.36
CA ARG A 42 -5.64 9.02 5.28
C ARG A 42 -6.92 8.21 5.23
N TYR A 43 -6.95 7.19 4.37
CA TYR A 43 -8.09 6.30 4.20
C TYR A 43 -7.82 4.98 4.90
N PHE A 44 -8.73 4.54 5.76
CA PHE A 44 -8.63 3.26 6.45
C PHE A 44 -9.88 2.43 6.23
N VAL A 45 -9.73 1.11 6.16
CA VAL A 45 -10.85 0.17 6.33
C VAL A 45 -10.72 -0.54 7.66
N GLY A 46 -11.85 -0.89 8.26
CA GLY A 46 -11.88 -1.66 9.50
C GLY A 46 -13.29 -1.87 10.04
N ARG A 47 -13.37 -2.10 11.35
CA ARG A 47 -14.60 -2.50 12.04
C ARG A 47 -15.26 -1.33 12.76
N PRO A 48 -16.61 -1.30 12.82
CA PRO A 48 -17.35 -0.32 13.61
C PRO A 48 -16.91 -0.33 15.08
N ALA A 49 -17.20 0.76 15.78
CA ALA A 49 -16.97 0.82 17.20
C ALA A 49 -17.84 -0.22 17.94
N ASP A 50 -17.22 -0.95 18.85
CA ASP A 50 -17.91 -1.79 19.83
C ASP A 50 -18.36 -0.94 21.03
N ALA A 51 -18.64 -1.56 22.19
CA ALA A 51 -19.12 -0.88 23.40
C ALA A 51 -18.22 0.26 23.89
N ASP A 52 -16.91 0.22 23.60
CA ASP A 52 -15.93 1.25 23.99
C ASP A 52 -15.98 2.52 23.11
N GLY A 53 -16.82 2.54 22.06
CA GLY A 53 -17.00 3.70 21.18
C GLY A 53 -15.81 3.96 20.23
N LYS A 54 -14.82 3.07 20.21
CA LYS A 54 -13.61 3.23 19.39
C LYS A 54 -13.62 2.26 18.20
N PRO A 55 -13.61 2.76 16.94
CA PRO A 55 -13.49 1.89 15.78
C PRO A 55 -12.08 1.31 15.69
N THR A 56 -11.96 0.14 15.07
CA THR A 56 -10.65 -0.46 14.77
C THR A 56 -10.24 -0.10 13.35
N LEU A 57 -9.06 0.49 13.17
CA LEU A 57 -8.48 0.82 11.87
C LEU A 57 -7.50 -0.28 11.47
N GLU A 58 -7.85 -1.12 10.49
CA GLU A 58 -7.11 -2.36 10.20
C GLU A 58 -6.14 -2.19 9.03
N GLN A 59 -6.57 -1.52 7.95
CA GLN A 59 -5.76 -1.35 6.75
C GLN A 59 -5.86 0.08 6.22
N GLU A 60 -4.70 0.73 6.07
CA GLU A 60 -4.59 2.02 5.38
C GLU A 60 -4.47 1.82 3.87
N LEU A 61 -5.11 2.70 3.09
CA LEU A 61 -5.18 2.66 1.63
C LEU A 61 -4.74 3.98 1.01
N ALA A 62 -4.30 3.89 -0.24
CA ALA A 62 -3.69 5.01 -0.95
C ALA A 62 -4.71 6.02 -1.50
N SER A 63 -5.97 5.59 -1.71
CA SER A 63 -7.01 6.41 -2.31
C SER A 63 -8.40 6.07 -1.79
N GLU A 64 -9.30 7.06 -1.85
CA GLU A 64 -10.69 6.89 -1.48
C GLU A 64 -11.41 5.81 -2.31
N PRO A 65 -11.32 5.78 -3.67
CA PRO A 65 -12.05 4.77 -4.44
C PRO A 65 -11.61 3.35 -4.08
N GLU A 66 -10.32 3.13 -3.82
CA GLU A 66 -9.81 1.83 -3.38
C GLU A 66 -10.40 1.42 -2.02
N ALA A 67 -10.48 2.37 -1.08
CA ALA A 67 -11.06 2.15 0.24
C ALA A 67 -12.55 1.82 0.19
N LEU A 68 -13.30 2.52 -0.65
CA LEU A 68 -14.72 2.24 -0.87
C LEU A 68 -14.94 0.84 -1.45
N VAL A 69 -14.15 0.46 -2.46
CA VAL A 69 -14.25 -0.88 -3.09
C VAL A 69 -13.92 -1.99 -2.09
N ILE A 70 -12.87 -1.83 -1.29
CA ILE A 70 -12.47 -2.84 -0.30
C ILE A 70 -13.50 -2.93 0.84
N ALA A 71 -13.98 -1.80 1.35
CA ALA A 71 -15.03 -1.79 2.38
C ALA A 71 -16.30 -2.50 1.91
N PHE A 72 -16.73 -2.24 0.66
CA PHE A 72 -17.88 -2.92 0.06
C PHE A 72 -17.67 -4.44 -0.06
N LYS A 73 -16.52 -4.88 -0.58
CA LYS A 73 -16.22 -6.31 -0.79
C LYS A 73 -16.20 -7.10 0.52
N ASN A 74 -15.76 -6.47 1.60
CA ASN A 74 -15.52 -7.12 2.89
C ASN A 74 -16.60 -6.83 3.94
N ASP A 75 -17.71 -6.18 3.55
CA ASP A 75 -18.73 -5.63 4.48
C ASP A 75 -18.11 -4.89 5.69
N SER A 76 -17.07 -4.12 5.40
CA SER A 76 -16.32 -3.35 6.40
C SER A 76 -16.76 -1.89 6.40
N ARG A 77 -16.14 -1.08 7.26
CA ARG A 77 -16.34 0.37 7.29
C ARG A 77 -15.11 1.08 6.76
N VAL A 78 -15.32 2.20 6.08
CA VAL A 78 -14.26 3.11 5.66
C VAL A 78 -14.20 4.29 6.64
N TYR A 79 -12.99 4.71 6.97
CA TYR A 79 -12.70 5.82 7.86
C TYR A 79 -11.76 6.80 7.15
N PHE A 80 -12.08 8.10 7.28
CA PHE A 80 -11.31 9.20 6.73
C PHE A 80 -10.66 9.94 7.90
N VAL A 81 -9.34 9.96 7.93
CA VAL A 81 -8.56 10.52 9.05
C VAL A 81 -7.75 11.71 8.57
N SER A 82 -8.16 12.91 8.99
CA SER A 82 -7.39 14.14 8.81
C SER A 82 -6.61 14.47 10.06
N GLU A 83 -5.35 14.85 9.90
CA GLU A 83 -4.49 15.28 10.99
C GLU A 83 -4.37 16.81 11.01
N TYR A 84 -4.54 17.39 12.19
CA TYR A 84 -4.44 18.83 12.39
C TYR A 84 -3.51 19.13 13.55
N ARG A 85 -2.72 20.19 13.41
CA ARG A 85 -1.96 20.81 14.47
C ARG A 85 -2.73 22.03 14.97
N VAL A 86 -2.76 22.20 16.28
CA VAL A 86 -3.23 23.45 16.88
C VAL A 86 -2.02 24.37 17.07
N THR A 87 -2.10 25.57 16.52
CA THR A 87 -1.08 26.62 16.70
C THR A 87 -1.64 27.76 17.52
N GLN A 88 -0.75 28.42 18.27
CA GLN A 88 -1.10 29.61 19.05
C GLN A 88 -0.63 30.84 18.29
N ARG A 89 -1.53 31.79 18.07
CA ARG A 89 -1.22 33.08 17.47
C ARG A 89 -1.46 34.20 18.49
N ILE A 90 -0.48 35.07 18.65
CA ILE A 90 -0.56 36.22 19.55
C ILE A 90 -0.53 37.50 18.72
N GLU A 91 -1.63 38.25 18.73
CA GLU A 91 -1.77 39.52 18.00
C GLU A 91 -2.46 40.55 18.90
N GLY A 92 -1.88 41.76 19.00
CA GLY A 92 -2.45 42.84 19.81
C GLY A 92 -2.66 42.50 21.28
N GLY A 93 -1.85 41.59 21.85
CA GLY A 93 -2.00 41.12 23.24
C GLY A 93 -3.10 40.07 23.44
N GLN A 94 -3.78 39.62 22.38
CA GLN A 94 -4.75 38.53 22.44
C GLN A 94 -4.14 37.22 21.96
N VAL A 95 -4.51 36.12 22.63
CA VAL A 95 -4.13 34.76 22.24
C VAL A 95 -5.29 34.10 21.49
N ARG A 96 -5.02 33.58 20.29
CA ARG A 96 -5.95 32.78 19.49
C ARG A 96 -5.36 31.40 19.21
N LEU A 97 -6.23 30.40 19.21
CA LEU A 97 -5.89 29.05 18.77
C LEU A 97 -6.34 28.88 17.33
N GLU A 98 -5.42 28.47 16.46
CA GLU A 98 -5.69 28.21 15.05
C GLU A 98 -5.52 26.72 14.76
N LYS A 99 -6.32 26.21 13.82
CA LYS A 99 -6.31 24.81 13.38
C LYS A 99 -5.62 24.74 12.02
N GLU A 100 -4.45 24.13 11.97
CA GLU A 100 -3.65 23.98 10.75
C GLU A 100 -3.64 22.51 10.29
N PRO A 101 -3.89 22.21 9.00
CA PRO A 101 -3.74 20.86 8.48
C PRO A 101 -2.28 20.43 8.51
N VAL A 102 -2.02 19.21 8.97
CA VAL A 102 -0.67 18.62 8.88
C VAL A 102 -0.49 18.08 7.47
N ALA A 103 0.38 18.70 6.69
CA ALA A 103 0.75 18.18 5.37
C ALA A 103 1.31 16.75 5.53
N ALA A 104 0.86 15.82 4.68
CA ALA A 104 1.36 14.46 4.66
C ALA A 104 2.88 14.48 4.41
N SER A 105 3.67 14.31 5.47
CA SER A 105 5.11 14.52 5.44
C SER A 105 5.77 13.59 4.42
N GLN A 106 6.27 14.17 3.32
CA GLN A 106 7.15 13.47 2.41
C GLN A 106 8.46 13.19 3.17
N ARG A 107 8.69 11.94 3.57
CA ARG A 107 9.97 11.56 4.18
C ARG A 107 11.08 11.73 3.15
N VAL A 108 11.79 12.85 3.22
CA VAL A 108 13.03 13.07 2.47
C VAL A 108 14.05 12.04 2.95
N SER A 109 14.43 11.12 2.06
CA SER A 109 15.41 10.09 2.36
C SER A 109 16.81 10.66 2.15
N THR A 110 17.44 11.17 3.22
CA THR A 110 18.87 11.48 3.18
C THR A 110 19.66 10.19 3.31
N THR A 111 20.08 9.62 2.18
CA THR A 111 21.09 8.56 2.19
C THR A 111 22.45 9.24 2.26
N ASN A 112 23.05 9.24 3.45
CA ASN A 112 24.45 9.63 3.59
C ASN A 112 25.30 8.55 2.91
N ALA A 113 25.90 8.88 1.77
CA ALA A 113 26.97 8.09 1.18
C ALA A 113 28.24 8.36 2.01
N SER A 114 28.84 7.29 2.55
CA SER A 114 30.16 7.29 3.19
C SER A 114 31.24 6.99 2.17
#